data_AF-A0AAW9KF04-F1
#
_entry.id   AF-A0AAW9KF04-F1
#
_cell.length_a   1.000
_cell.length_b   1.000
_cell.length_c   1.000
_cell.angle_alpha   90.00
_cell.angle_beta   90.00
_cell.angle_gamma   90.00
#
_symmetry.space_group_name_H-M   'P 1'
#
loop_
_entity.id
_entity.type
_entity.pdbx_description
1 polymer ?
#
loop_
_entity_poly.entity_id
_entity_poly.type
_entity_poly.pdbx_seq_one_letter_code
_entity_poly.pdbx_strand_id
1 'polypeptide(L)'
;MAISLILSALLMGGLGLFLMLSDPEALWWSTEAWRYRDPEANEPSERQYAANRGVGCFMVMLALILVALPFLPALHSVSDAETTSADSAGHCMPYAYGCDSGDASPSPRPTASGETVDPFSSAVASPVAGGAPVTLFTPVVEGAVQHHQSDSSEQIGVNPVYYPWTASDQPAAFASAAVIDSKVALATLDPAQATTEGAGGSVLGERTYIVVQLSQPACAITSASASLSNDQASISISVYGLSDVSRCGQPTEGAYVAIPLGDELIQAARSYQAPVYHPLAPTTSPSGASEHTPDPVPGNAWSSTSYDGDYMPTIFRSNRRGKFTETWKDPVTDADIDRNTLVPWVAPSSS
;
A
#
# COMPACT_ATOMS: atom_id res chain seq x y z
N MET A 1 -12.88 -36.31 31.70
CA MET A 1 -12.00 -35.37 30.99
C MET A 1 -10.56 -35.87 30.90
N ALA A 2 -9.92 -36.32 31.99
CA ALA A 2 -8.53 -36.81 31.96
C ALA A 2 -8.26 -37.97 30.99
N ILE A 3 -9.14 -38.99 30.93
CA ILE A 3 -8.97 -40.14 30.01
C ILE A 3 -9.03 -39.70 28.54
N SER A 4 -9.90 -38.74 28.21
CA SER A 4 -10.02 -38.22 26.84
C SER A 4 -8.79 -37.39 26.42
N LEU A 5 -8.18 -36.67 27.36
CA LEU A 5 -6.93 -35.93 27.12
C LEU A 5 -5.75 -36.87 26.93
N ILE A 6 -5.68 -37.94 27.73
CA ILE A 6 -4.63 -38.97 27.62
C ILE A 6 -4.76 -39.72 26.28
N LEU A 7 -5.98 -40.12 25.89
CA LEU A 7 -6.20 -40.75 24.58
C LEU A 7 -5.82 -39.84 23.41
N SER A 8 -6.16 -38.55 23.48
CA SER A 8 -5.77 -37.56 22.48
C SER A 8 -4.24 -37.37 22.41
N ALA A 9 -3.57 -37.31 23.55
CA ALA A 9 -2.12 -37.18 23.62
C ALA A 9 -1.40 -38.42 23.06
N LEU A 10 -1.89 -39.63 23.34
CA LEU A 10 -1.33 -40.86 22.76
C LEU A 10 -1.51 -40.91 21.24
N LEU A 11 -2.66 -40.44 20.74
CA LEU A 11 -2.94 -40.39 19.30
C LEU A 11 -2.03 -39.37 18.59
N MET A 12 -1.90 -38.16 19.13
CA MET A 12 -1.00 -37.14 18.56
C MET A 12 0.48 -37.51 18.69
N GLY A 13 0.90 -38.06 19.84
CA GLY A 13 2.27 -38.49 20.05
C GLY A 13 2.65 -39.67 19.14
N GLY A 14 1.74 -40.63 18.97
CA GLY A 14 1.92 -41.76 18.05
C GLY A 14 2.01 -41.30 16.59
N LEU A 15 1.15 -40.38 16.16
CA LEU A 15 1.19 -39.80 14.82
C LEU A 15 2.46 -38.97 14.59
N GLY A 16 2.87 -38.15 15.56
CA GLY A 16 4.09 -37.36 15.49
C GLY A 16 5.35 -38.22 15.40
N LEU A 17 5.39 -39.32 16.16
CA LEU A 17 6.48 -40.30 16.09
C LEU A 17 6.49 -41.05 14.76
N PHE A 18 5.32 -41.45 14.25
CA PHE A 18 5.19 -42.08 12.93
C PHE A 18 5.73 -41.17 11.83
N LEU A 19 5.39 -39.87 11.84
CA LEU A 19 5.89 -38.89 10.87
C LEU A 19 7.40 -38.63 11.01
N MET A 20 7.97 -38.75 12.21
CA MET A 20 9.41 -38.60 12.44
C MET A 20 10.22 -39.80 11.96
N LEU A 21 9.70 -41.01 12.14
CA LEU A 21 10.39 -42.27 11.82
C LEU A 21 10.17 -42.72 10.37
N SER A 22 9.15 -42.18 9.71
CA SER A 22 8.88 -42.47 8.31
C SER A 22 9.80 -41.69 7.38
N ASP A 23 10.07 -42.27 6.21
CA ASP A 23 10.82 -41.60 5.17
C ASP A 23 9.94 -40.50 4.53
N PRO A 24 10.31 -39.21 4.67
CA PRO A 24 9.48 -38.11 4.19
C PRO A 24 9.35 -38.06 2.67
N GLU A 25 10.35 -38.58 1.94
CA GLU A 25 10.32 -38.72 0.48
C GLU A 25 9.26 -39.75 0.06
N ALA A 26 9.26 -40.92 0.70
CA ALA A 26 8.27 -41.97 0.44
C ALA A 26 6.82 -41.55 0.80
N LEU A 27 6.66 -40.74 1.85
CA LEU A 27 5.37 -40.16 2.23
C LEU A 27 4.85 -39.18 1.18
N TRP A 28 5.73 -38.34 0.63
CA TRP A 28 5.38 -37.38 -0.40
C TRP A 28 4.97 -38.07 -1.72
N TRP A 29 5.74 -39.07 -2.16
CA TRP A 29 5.42 -39.86 -3.35
C TRP A 29 4.08 -40.61 -3.23
N SER A 30 3.74 -41.10 -2.04
CA SER A 30 2.51 -41.85 -1.82
C SER A 30 1.27 -40.99 -1.59
N THR A 31 1.40 -39.78 -1.06
CA THR A 31 0.25 -38.95 -0.64
C THR A 31 0.03 -37.68 -1.47
N GLU A 32 1.08 -37.14 -2.10
CA GLU A 32 1.02 -35.82 -2.73
C GLU A 32 1.52 -35.78 -4.18
N ALA A 33 2.48 -36.63 -4.57
CA ALA A 33 3.06 -36.61 -5.91
C ALA A 33 2.03 -36.76 -7.05
N TRP A 34 0.95 -37.53 -6.82
CA TRP A 34 -0.12 -37.72 -7.80
C TRP A 34 -0.86 -36.43 -8.17
N ARG A 35 -0.74 -35.36 -7.37
CA ARG A 35 -1.35 -34.06 -7.64
C ARG A 35 -0.61 -33.26 -8.72
N TYR A 36 0.64 -33.65 -9.04
CA TYR A 36 1.50 -32.90 -9.94
C TYR A 36 1.64 -33.61 -11.28
N ARG A 37 1.62 -32.83 -12.36
CA ARG A 37 1.78 -33.34 -13.73
C ARG A 37 3.19 -33.84 -14.00
N ASP A 38 4.18 -33.25 -13.32
CA ASP A 38 5.57 -33.70 -13.29
C ASP A 38 6.06 -33.71 -11.82
N PRO A 39 5.96 -34.86 -11.13
CA PRO A 39 6.27 -34.93 -9.71
C PRO A 39 7.77 -34.77 -9.43
N GLU A 40 8.67 -35.31 -10.24
CA GLU A 40 10.12 -35.23 -9.98
C GLU A 40 10.63 -33.77 -9.97
N ALA A 41 10.03 -32.90 -10.78
CA ALA A 41 10.37 -31.47 -10.83
C ALA A 41 9.81 -30.66 -9.64
N ASN A 42 8.84 -31.21 -8.89
CA ASN A 42 8.15 -30.53 -7.79
C ASN A 42 8.31 -31.26 -6.45
N GLU A 43 9.30 -32.15 -6.37
CA GLU A 43 9.68 -32.81 -5.14
C GLU A 43 10.23 -31.77 -4.13
N PRO A 44 9.73 -31.75 -2.89
CA PRO A 44 10.23 -30.88 -1.85
C PRO A 44 11.74 -31.03 -1.66
N SER A 45 12.43 -29.91 -1.45
CA SER A 45 13.86 -29.95 -1.15
C SER A 45 14.14 -30.62 0.21
N GLU A 46 15.34 -31.19 0.40
CA GLU A 46 15.76 -31.84 1.66
C GLU A 46 15.54 -30.96 2.92
N ARG A 47 15.61 -29.63 2.77
CA ARG A 47 15.35 -28.67 3.86
C ARG A 47 13.87 -28.57 4.22
N GLN A 48 12.97 -28.71 3.25
CA GLN A 48 11.52 -28.78 3.50
C GLN A 48 11.15 -30.12 4.12
N TYR A 49 11.80 -31.22 3.72
CA TYR A 49 11.64 -32.50 4.41
C TYR A 49 12.15 -32.45 5.86
N ALA A 50 13.25 -31.74 6.12
CA ALA A 50 13.73 -31.49 7.49
C ALA A 50 12.77 -30.62 8.32
N ALA A 51 12.15 -29.60 7.69
CA ALA A 51 11.13 -28.77 8.34
C ALA A 51 9.86 -29.58 8.69
N ASN A 52 9.42 -30.49 7.81
CA ASN A 52 8.29 -31.38 8.07
C ASN A 52 8.56 -32.39 9.21
N ARG A 53 9.79 -32.86 9.38
CA ARG A 53 10.17 -33.64 10.58
C ARG A 53 10.06 -32.80 11.86
N GLY A 54 10.28 -31.49 11.77
CA GLY A 54 10.07 -30.54 12.87
C GLY A 54 8.61 -30.48 13.37
N VAL A 55 7.64 -30.66 12.48
CA VAL A 55 6.22 -30.78 12.84
C VAL A 55 5.97 -32.04 13.67
N GLY A 56 6.61 -33.16 13.31
CA GLY A 56 6.58 -34.40 14.10
C GLY A 56 7.15 -34.20 15.52
N CYS A 57 8.30 -33.52 15.63
CA CYS A 57 8.89 -33.15 16.93
C CYS A 57 7.94 -32.30 17.78
N PHE A 58 7.32 -31.30 17.17
CA PHE A 58 6.38 -30.42 17.84
C PHE A 58 5.16 -31.18 18.38
N MET A 59 4.60 -32.10 17.58
CA MET A 59 3.46 -32.93 17.98
C MET A 59 3.79 -33.86 19.16
N VAL A 60 4.99 -34.46 19.17
CA VAL A 60 5.46 -35.30 20.29
C VAL A 60 5.66 -34.45 21.55
N MET A 61 6.26 -33.26 21.43
CA MET A 61 6.44 -32.34 22.56
C MET A 61 5.10 -31.88 23.15
N LEU A 62 4.13 -31.54 22.30
CA LEU A 62 2.78 -31.16 22.72
C LEU A 62 2.06 -32.30 23.44
N ALA A 63 2.20 -33.54 22.95
CA ALA A 63 1.66 -34.72 23.60
C ALA A 63 2.25 -34.93 25.00
N LEU A 64 3.56 -34.74 25.19
CA LEU A 64 4.20 -34.84 26.50
C LEU A 64 3.69 -33.77 27.49
N ILE A 65 3.50 -32.53 27.02
CA ILE A 65 2.96 -31.43 27.83
C ILE A 65 1.51 -31.74 28.28
N LEU A 66 0.67 -32.25 27.37
CA LEU A 66 -0.71 -32.62 27.67
C LEU A 66 -0.82 -33.78 28.67
N VAL A 67 0.14 -34.71 28.65
CA VAL A 67 0.23 -35.79 29.65
C VAL A 67 0.72 -35.24 30.99
N ALA A 68 1.63 -34.25 31.02
CA ALA A 68 2.20 -33.69 32.24
C ALA A 68 1.26 -32.73 33.00
N LEU A 69 0.44 -31.96 32.29
CA LEU A 69 -0.51 -30.98 32.85
C LEU A 69 -1.42 -31.50 33.99
N PRO A 70 -2.02 -32.71 33.93
CA PRO A 70 -2.84 -33.23 35.02
C PRO A 70 -2.05 -33.68 36.26
N PHE A 71 -0.71 -33.74 36.21
CA PHE A 71 0.17 -34.16 37.33
C PHE A 71 0.85 -33.00 38.06
N LEU A 72 0.46 -31.74 37.80
CA LEU A 72 0.95 -30.56 38.51
C LEU A 72 -0.02 -30.13 39.62
N PRO A 73 0.17 -30.55 40.89
CA PRO A 73 -0.39 -29.82 42.03
C PRO A 73 0.70 -29.09 42.84
N ALA A 74 0.38 -27.84 43.18
CA ALA A 74 0.91 -27.05 44.30
C ALA A 74 2.42 -26.74 44.36
N LEU A 75 2.80 -25.53 43.93
CA LEU A 75 3.85 -24.75 44.60
C LEU A 75 3.31 -23.33 44.84
N HIS A 76 2.72 -23.13 46.02
CA HIS A 76 2.50 -21.82 46.66
C HIS A 76 3.15 -21.88 48.05
N SER A 77 4.00 -20.89 48.38
CA SER A 77 4.13 -20.20 49.69
C SER A 77 5.57 -19.65 49.93
N VAL A 78 5.81 -18.32 49.86
CA VAL A 78 6.00 -17.28 50.93
C VAL A 78 7.41 -17.22 51.58
N SER A 79 8.08 -16.05 51.53
CA SER A 79 8.54 -15.22 52.69
C SER A 79 9.56 -14.12 52.32
N ASP A 80 9.41 -12.94 52.93
CA ASP A 80 10.28 -11.76 52.88
C ASP A 80 11.52 -11.87 53.82
N ALA A 81 12.66 -11.25 53.45
CA ALA A 81 13.68 -10.72 54.38
C ALA A 81 14.72 -9.78 53.68
N GLU A 82 14.50 -8.47 53.86
CA GLU A 82 15.40 -7.35 54.22
C GLU A 82 16.94 -7.33 53.91
N THR A 83 17.37 -6.25 53.21
CA THR A 83 18.64 -5.41 53.24
C THR A 83 20.04 -6.08 53.30
N THR A 84 21.16 -5.58 52.75
CA THR A 84 21.63 -4.30 52.15
C THR A 84 23.05 -4.57 51.61
N SER A 85 23.43 -3.95 50.48
CA SER A 85 24.77 -3.36 50.18
C SER A 85 24.90 -3.22 48.65
N ALA A 86 24.64 -2.05 48.08
CA ALA A 86 25.66 -1.05 47.71
C ALA A 86 26.76 -1.63 46.80
N ASP A 87 26.70 -1.39 45.49
CA ASP A 87 27.54 -0.37 44.86
C ASP A 87 27.19 -0.15 43.37
N SER A 88 27.22 1.12 42.97
CA SER A 88 27.62 1.63 41.66
C SER A 88 26.79 1.39 40.37
N ALA A 89 26.35 2.53 39.84
CA ALA A 89 26.14 2.90 38.43
C ALA A 89 24.71 2.83 37.83
N GLY A 90 24.01 3.97 37.91
CA GLY A 90 23.28 4.54 36.77
C GLY A 90 21.84 4.06 36.50
N HIS A 91 20.88 4.46 37.32
CA HIS A 91 19.47 4.43 36.92
C HIS A 91 19.13 5.64 36.02
N CYS A 92 18.83 5.39 34.74
CA CYS A 92 18.16 6.35 33.86
C CYS A 92 16.63 6.23 34.01
N MET A 93 15.97 7.35 34.32
CA MET A 93 14.52 7.48 34.41
C MET A 93 13.90 7.59 33.00
N PRO A 94 12.65 7.11 32.78
CA PRO A 94 12.11 6.82 31.45
C PRO A 94 11.54 8.02 30.68
N TYR A 95 12.04 9.25 30.89
CA TYR A 95 11.58 10.42 30.12
C TYR A 95 12.71 11.26 29.50
N ALA A 96 13.93 10.73 29.45
CA ALA A 96 15.03 11.34 28.70
C ALA A 96 15.12 10.73 27.30
N TYR A 97 15.01 11.59 26.28
CA TYR A 97 15.40 11.29 24.91
C TYR A 97 16.85 10.79 24.86
N GLY A 98 17.09 9.68 24.16
CA GLY A 98 18.43 9.20 23.82
C GLY A 98 19.07 8.26 24.84
N CYS A 99 18.65 7.00 24.82
CA CYS A 99 19.48 5.88 25.25
C CYS A 99 19.54 4.88 24.09
N ASP A 100 20.62 5.01 23.31
CA ASP A 100 21.04 4.04 22.32
C ASP A 100 21.63 2.84 23.07
N SER A 101 20.88 1.74 23.08
CA SER A 101 21.41 0.42 23.43
C SER A 101 20.38 -0.63 23.03
N GLY A 102 20.61 -1.26 21.90
CA GLY A 102 19.85 -2.42 21.49
C GLY A 102 20.35 -2.92 20.16
N ASP A 103 21.26 -3.89 20.20
CA ASP A 103 21.51 -4.88 19.15
C ASP A 103 20.22 -5.68 18.87
N ALA A 104 19.15 -5.02 18.44
CA ALA A 104 18.14 -5.63 17.62
C ALA A 104 18.70 -5.57 16.20
N SER A 105 19.53 -6.56 15.86
CA SER A 105 19.86 -6.81 14.46
C SER A 105 18.52 -6.96 13.74
N PRO A 106 18.07 -5.98 12.93
CA PRO A 106 16.91 -6.20 12.09
C PRO A 106 17.38 -7.31 11.16
N SER A 107 16.68 -8.44 11.11
CA SER A 107 16.89 -9.41 10.02
C SER A 107 17.03 -8.59 8.73
N PRO A 108 18.16 -8.67 8.01
CA PRO A 108 18.43 -7.72 6.95
C PRO A 108 17.28 -7.81 5.96
N ARG A 109 16.46 -6.75 5.87
CA ARG A 109 15.48 -6.68 4.80
C ARG A 109 16.29 -6.72 3.51
N PRO A 110 15.95 -7.61 2.57
CA PRO A 110 16.63 -7.62 1.28
C PRO A 110 16.59 -6.20 0.72
N THR A 111 17.76 -5.67 0.41
CA THR A 111 17.88 -4.32 -0.13
C THR A 111 17.63 -4.43 -1.62
N ALA A 112 16.49 -3.93 -2.09
CA ALA A 112 16.16 -3.91 -3.51
C ALA A 112 16.42 -2.50 -4.05
N SER A 113 17.03 -2.42 -5.23
CA SER A 113 16.99 -1.16 -5.97
C SER A 113 15.54 -0.88 -6.33
N GLY A 114 15.06 0.34 -6.04
CA GLY A 114 13.79 0.82 -6.58
C GLY A 114 13.84 0.77 -8.10
N GLU A 115 12.92 0.04 -8.72
CA GLU A 115 12.74 0.16 -10.17
C GLU A 115 12.09 1.52 -10.45
N THR A 116 12.74 2.35 -11.25
CA THR A 116 12.16 3.63 -11.68
C THR A 116 11.20 3.36 -12.82
N VAL A 117 9.99 3.90 -12.72
CA VAL A 117 8.98 3.82 -13.79
C VAL A 117 9.01 5.09 -14.62
N ASP A 118 8.85 4.97 -15.94
CA ASP A 118 8.73 6.14 -16.81
C ASP A 118 7.47 6.95 -16.45
N PRO A 119 7.62 8.19 -15.93
CA PRO A 119 6.50 9.02 -15.51
C PRO A 119 5.59 9.47 -16.66
N PHE A 120 6.05 9.38 -17.90
CA PHE A 120 5.31 9.78 -19.09
C PHE A 120 5.01 8.59 -20.02
N SER A 121 4.91 7.40 -19.44
CA SER A 121 4.48 6.18 -20.12
C SER A 121 3.18 6.40 -20.87
N SER A 122 3.08 5.84 -22.09
CA SER A 122 1.95 6.15 -22.94
C SER A 122 0.61 5.66 -22.36
N ALA A 123 -0.41 6.54 -22.40
CA ALA A 123 -1.76 6.28 -21.92
C ALA A 123 -2.75 5.89 -23.04
N VAL A 124 -2.32 5.76 -24.31
CA VAL A 124 -3.19 5.40 -25.45
C VAL A 124 -3.88 4.04 -25.34
N ALA A 125 -3.40 3.14 -24.48
CA ALA A 125 -4.00 1.83 -24.26
C ALA A 125 -4.87 1.80 -22.98
N SER A 126 -5.04 2.94 -22.33
CA SER A 126 -5.78 3.03 -21.06
C SER A 126 -7.28 2.85 -21.24
N PRO A 127 -8.02 2.53 -20.16
CA PRO A 127 -9.49 2.51 -20.20
C PRO A 127 -10.09 3.84 -20.70
N VAL A 128 -9.41 4.96 -20.46
CA VAL A 128 -9.81 6.30 -20.92
C VAL A 128 -9.39 6.59 -22.37
N ALA A 129 -8.61 5.73 -23.02
CA ALA A 129 -8.27 5.92 -24.42
C ALA A 129 -9.34 5.39 -25.39
N GLY A 130 -10.11 4.37 -24.99
CA GLY A 130 -11.23 3.80 -25.75
C GLY A 130 -12.60 3.98 -25.11
N GLY A 131 -12.66 4.60 -23.93
CA GLY A 131 -13.88 4.78 -23.14
C GLY A 131 -14.78 5.93 -23.62
N ALA A 132 -15.94 6.06 -22.96
CA ALA A 132 -16.79 7.23 -23.13
C ALA A 132 -16.05 8.52 -22.71
N PRO A 133 -16.43 9.68 -23.26
CA PRO A 133 -15.89 10.97 -22.83
C PRO A 133 -15.92 11.10 -21.32
N VAL A 134 -14.80 11.54 -20.73
CA VAL A 134 -14.75 11.80 -19.29
C VAL A 134 -15.19 13.24 -18.98
N THR A 135 -15.38 13.53 -17.71
CA THR A 135 -15.59 14.90 -17.23
C THR A 135 -14.30 15.48 -16.70
N LEU A 136 -13.92 16.66 -17.19
CA LEU A 136 -12.73 17.40 -16.79
C LEU A 136 -13.13 18.72 -16.12
N PHE A 137 -12.51 19.05 -14.99
CA PHE A 137 -12.60 20.40 -14.43
C PHE A 137 -11.48 21.29 -14.95
N THR A 138 -11.81 22.53 -15.26
CA THR A 138 -10.82 23.61 -15.33
C THR A 138 -10.76 24.34 -13.98
N PRO A 139 -9.57 24.50 -13.38
CA PRO A 139 -9.44 25.19 -12.10
C PRO A 139 -9.70 26.70 -12.25
N VAL A 140 -10.24 27.34 -11.21
CA VAL A 140 -10.47 28.80 -11.20
C VAL A 140 -9.17 29.60 -11.37
N VAL A 141 -8.09 29.15 -10.72
CA VAL A 141 -6.76 29.72 -10.85
C VAL A 141 -5.86 28.72 -11.59
N GLU A 142 -5.32 29.15 -12.73
CA GLU A 142 -4.21 28.45 -13.37
C GLU A 142 -2.91 28.77 -12.61
N GLY A 143 -2.32 27.78 -11.93
CA GLY A 143 -1.01 27.92 -11.26
C GLY A 143 -1.05 28.04 -9.73
N ALA A 144 0.13 28.20 -9.14
CA ALA A 144 0.35 28.13 -7.69
C ALA A 144 -0.43 29.21 -6.92
N VAL A 145 -1.28 28.76 -5.98
CA VAL A 145 -2.17 29.62 -5.19
C VAL A 145 -1.57 29.88 -3.80
N GLN A 146 -1.72 31.10 -3.28
CA GLN A 146 -1.37 31.39 -1.89
C GLN A 146 -2.43 30.81 -0.95
N HIS A 147 -2.09 29.70 -0.30
CA HIS A 147 -2.98 28.75 0.36
C HIS A 147 -3.66 29.22 1.68
N HIS A 148 -3.62 30.50 2.02
CA HIS A 148 -4.01 31.00 3.35
C HIS A 148 -5.13 32.06 3.37
N GLN A 149 -5.84 32.27 2.24
CA GLN A 149 -6.80 33.38 2.14
C GLN A 149 -8.23 32.99 1.76
N SER A 150 -8.60 31.71 1.76
CA SER A 150 -10.00 31.32 1.54
C SER A 150 -10.41 30.26 2.55
N ASP A 151 -11.27 30.63 3.51
CA ASP A 151 -11.85 29.78 4.57
C ASP A 151 -12.79 28.69 4.02
N SER A 152 -12.56 28.21 2.80
CA SER A 152 -13.60 27.63 1.96
C SER A 152 -13.12 26.61 0.95
N SER A 153 -11.84 26.69 0.57
CA SER A 153 -11.27 25.72 -0.35
C SER A 153 -10.48 24.70 0.44
N GLU A 154 -10.83 23.43 0.28
CA GLU A 154 -10.15 22.32 0.95
C GLU A 154 -9.34 21.52 -0.07
N GLN A 155 -8.33 20.81 0.42
CA GLN A 155 -7.55 19.91 -0.42
C GLN A 155 -8.40 18.69 -0.78
N ILE A 156 -8.61 18.45 -2.06
CA ILE A 156 -9.39 17.33 -2.59
C ILE A 156 -8.44 16.15 -2.85
N GLY A 157 -8.88 14.95 -2.46
CA GLY A 157 -8.11 13.74 -2.72
C GLY A 157 -8.08 13.34 -4.19
N VAL A 158 -6.99 12.68 -4.58
CA VAL A 158 -6.79 12.16 -5.94
C VAL A 158 -6.52 10.67 -5.89
N ASN A 159 -6.97 9.93 -6.91
CA ASN A 159 -6.65 8.52 -7.04
C ASN A 159 -5.14 8.30 -7.22
N PRO A 160 -4.62 7.13 -6.82
CA PRO A 160 -3.18 6.86 -6.86
C PRO A 160 -2.61 6.77 -8.28
N VAL A 161 -3.46 6.46 -9.28
CA VAL A 161 -3.07 6.35 -10.68
C VAL A 161 -3.34 7.66 -11.42
N TYR A 162 -2.36 8.17 -12.15
CA TYR A 162 -2.49 9.33 -13.03
C TYR A 162 -2.25 8.96 -14.50
N TYR A 163 -2.76 9.80 -15.41
CA TYR A 163 -2.60 9.63 -16.85
C TYR A 163 -1.76 10.77 -17.40
N PRO A 164 -0.58 10.51 -17.98
CA PRO A 164 0.18 11.54 -18.67
C PRO A 164 -0.55 11.98 -19.95
N TRP A 165 -0.53 13.29 -20.21
CA TRP A 165 -0.99 13.89 -21.46
C TRP A 165 0.18 14.59 -22.12
N THR A 166 0.44 14.27 -23.38
CA THR A 166 1.47 14.92 -24.20
C THR A 166 0.93 15.23 -25.59
N ALA A 167 1.57 16.12 -26.33
CA ALA A 167 1.18 16.40 -27.72
C ALA A 167 1.19 15.14 -28.62
N SER A 168 2.05 14.17 -28.32
CA SER A 168 2.14 12.88 -29.04
C SER A 168 1.20 11.79 -28.52
N ASP A 169 0.57 12.00 -27.35
CA ASP A 169 -0.24 11.02 -26.66
C ASP A 169 -1.43 11.72 -25.99
N GLN A 170 -2.51 11.80 -26.78
CA GLN A 170 -3.76 12.46 -26.42
C GLN A 170 -4.87 11.41 -26.36
N PRO A 171 -5.09 10.74 -25.20
CA PRO A 171 -6.15 9.75 -25.07
C PRO A 171 -7.51 10.33 -25.47
N ALA A 172 -8.26 9.59 -26.27
CA ALA A 172 -9.44 10.11 -26.94
C ALA A 172 -10.51 10.63 -25.96
N ALA A 173 -10.75 9.95 -24.82
CA ALA A 173 -11.76 10.42 -23.88
C ALA A 173 -11.41 11.74 -23.20
N PHE A 174 -10.11 12.05 -23.03
CA PHE A 174 -9.67 13.35 -22.55
C PHE A 174 -9.78 14.42 -23.65
N ALA A 175 -9.43 14.07 -24.89
CA ALA A 175 -9.58 14.98 -26.02
C ALA A 175 -11.05 15.36 -26.28
N SER A 176 -11.98 14.43 -26.09
CA SER A 176 -13.42 14.65 -26.24
C SER A 176 -14.14 14.96 -24.93
N ALA A 177 -13.42 15.23 -23.83
CA ALA A 177 -14.01 15.37 -22.51
C ALA A 177 -15.06 16.49 -22.45
N ALA A 178 -16.10 16.26 -21.66
CA ALA A 178 -16.98 17.32 -21.19
C ALA A 178 -16.22 18.16 -20.16
N VAL A 179 -16.12 19.47 -20.36
CA VAL A 179 -15.35 20.35 -19.50
C VAL A 179 -16.28 21.18 -18.62
N ILE A 180 -16.13 21.07 -17.32
CA ILE A 180 -16.78 21.95 -16.35
C ILE A 180 -15.86 23.13 -16.03
N ASP A 181 -16.31 24.33 -16.33
CA ASP A 181 -15.65 25.56 -15.90
C ASP A 181 -15.96 25.82 -14.42
N SER A 182 -14.97 25.61 -13.54
CA SER A 182 -15.17 25.77 -12.09
C SER A 182 -15.55 27.20 -11.70
N LYS A 183 -15.12 28.21 -12.46
CA LYS A 183 -15.46 29.61 -12.21
C LYS A 183 -16.92 29.87 -12.55
N VAL A 184 -17.40 29.32 -13.67
CA VAL A 184 -18.82 29.41 -14.06
C VAL A 184 -19.69 28.58 -13.10
N ALA A 185 -19.29 27.36 -12.76
CA ALA A 185 -20.03 26.48 -11.85
C ALA A 185 -20.26 27.13 -10.48
N LEU A 186 -19.26 27.84 -9.95
CA LEU A 186 -19.39 28.59 -8.70
C LEU A 186 -20.29 29.82 -8.82
N ALA A 187 -20.33 30.46 -9.99
CA ALA A 187 -21.18 31.62 -10.23
C ALA A 187 -22.66 31.23 -10.41
N THR A 188 -22.93 30.07 -11.02
CA THR A 188 -24.29 29.58 -11.28
C THR A 188 -24.83 28.66 -10.18
N LEU A 189 -23.96 28.12 -9.32
CA LEU A 189 -24.26 27.03 -8.38
C LEU A 189 -24.81 25.78 -9.07
N ASP A 190 -24.45 25.59 -10.35
CA ASP A 190 -24.92 24.48 -11.18
C ASP A 190 -23.81 24.07 -12.16
N PRO A 191 -23.10 22.95 -11.90
CA PRO A 191 -22.09 22.44 -12.81
C PRO A 191 -22.63 22.11 -14.21
N ALA A 192 -23.90 21.71 -14.34
CA ALA A 192 -24.46 21.38 -15.65
C ALA A 192 -24.54 22.59 -16.58
N GLN A 193 -24.71 23.80 -16.03
CA GLN A 193 -24.67 25.05 -16.79
C GLN A 193 -23.24 25.50 -17.13
N ALA A 194 -22.24 24.95 -16.44
CA ALA A 194 -20.83 25.22 -16.66
C ALA A 194 -20.14 24.17 -17.54
N THR A 195 -20.88 23.14 -17.98
CA THR A 195 -20.35 22.05 -18.82
C THR A 195 -20.36 22.42 -20.30
N THR A 196 -19.21 22.25 -20.95
CA THR A 196 -19.08 22.30 -22.40
C THR A 196 -18.65 20.93 -22.93
N GLU A 197 -19.51 20.29 -23.72
CA GLU A 197 -19.24 18.99 -24.33
C GLU A 197 -18.11 19.07 -25.37
N GLY A 198 -17.23 18.06 -25.39
CA GLY A 198 -16.19 17.93 -26.42
C GLY A 198 -15.09 19.00 -26.39
N ALA A 199 -14.92 19.70 -25.27
CA ALA A 199 -13.97 20.82 -25.15
C ALA A 199 -12.58 20.41 -24.63
N GLY A 200 -12.39 19.16 -24.21
CA GLY A 200 -11.17 18.70 -23.54
C GLY A 200 -9.88 18.96 -24.32
N GLY A 201 -9.83 18.61 -25.61
CA GLY A 201 -8.63 18.81 -26.45
C GLY A 201 -8.24 20.29 -26.61
N SER A 202 -9.23 21.18 -26.69
CA SER A 202 -9.00 22.63 -26.75
C SER A 202 -8.46 23.18 -25.45
N VAL A 203 -8.87 22.62 -24.31
CA VAL A 203 -8.46 23.04 -22.97
C VAL A 203 -7.07 22.53 -22.61
N LEU A 204 -6.78 21.27 -22.94
CA LEU A 204 -5.47 20.66 -22.68
C LEU A 204 -4.42 21.14 -23.69
N GLY A 205 -4.79 21.31 -24.96
CA GLY A 205 -3.87 21.78 -26.00
C GLY A 205 -2.59 20.93 -26.10
N GLU A 206 -1.46 21.59 -26.38
CA GLU A 206 -0.17 20.93 -26.63
C GLU A 206 0.75 20.85 -25.40
N ARG A 207 0.36 21.44 -24.27
CA ARG A 207 1.17 21.41 -23.05
C ARG A 207 1.21 19.99 -22.47
N THR A 208 2.23 19.69 -21.67
CA THR A 208 2.30 18.44 -20.91
C THR A 208 1.53 18.56 -19.60
N TYR A 209 0.70 17.57 -19.31
CA TYR A 209 -0.03 17.47 -18.05
C TYR A 209 0.16 16.09 -17.44
N ILE A 210 -0.05 16.02 -16.13
CA ILE A 210 -0.58 14.81 -15.53
C ILE A 210 -2.07 15.04 -15.27
N VAL A 211 -2.88 14.06 -15.65
CA VAL A 211 -4.33 14.09 -15.45
C VAL A 211 -4.65 13.12 -14.33
N VAL A 212 -5.23 13.64 -13.25
CA VAL A 212 -5.58 12.87 -12.05
C VAL A 212 -7.09 12.75 -11.93
N GLN A 213 -7.57 11.59 -11.51
CA GLN A 213 -8.97 11.42 -11.14
C GLN A 213 -9.16 11.84 -9.68
N LEU A 214 -10.23 12.57 -9.39
CA LEU A 214 -10.59 12.90 -8.02
C LEU A 214 -11.07 11.63 -7.29
N SER A 215 -10.55 11.40 -6.08
CA SER A 215 -10.99 10.28 -5.24
C SER A 215 -12.26 10.59 -4.46
N GLN A 216 -12.69 11.86 -4.48
CA GLN A 216 -13.85 12.37 -3.77
C GLN A 216 -14.65 13.28 -4.70
N PRO A 217 -15.99 13.32 -4.57
CA PRO A 217 -16.82 14.22 -5.35
C PRO A 217 -16.48 15.68 -5.04
N ALA A 218 -16.40 16.50 -6.09
CA ALA A 218 -16.20 17.94 -5.99
C ALA A 218 -17.15 18.65 -6.94
N CYS A 219 -17.63 19.82 -6.55
CA CYS A 219 -18.51 20.65 -7.39
C CYS A 219 -17.70 21.66 -8.21
N ALA A 220 -16.53 22.08 -7.71
CA ALA A 220 -15.65 23.04 -8.36
C ALA A 220 -14.22 22.89 -7.85
N ILE A 221 -13.25 23.13 -8.75
CA ILE A 221 -11.83 23.11 -8.45
C ILE A 221 -11.31 24.54 -8.46
N THR A 222 -10.75 24.98 -7.34
CA THR A 222 -10.22 26.34 -7.19
C THR A 222 -8.79 26.43 -7.69
N SER A 223 -8.01 25.37 -7.51
CA SER A 223 -6.62 25.30 -7.95
C SER A 223 -6.16 23.86 -8.16
N ALA A 224 -5.27 23.69 -9.13
CA ALA A 224 -4.57 22.45 -9.39
C ALA A 224 -3.14 22.79 -9.78
N SER A 225 -2.17 22.27 -9.03
CA SER A 225 -0.77 22.65 -9.23
C SER A 225 0.18 21.51 -8.88
N ALA A 226 1.35 21.56 -9.51
CA ALA A 226 2.50 20.74 -9.20
C ALA A 226 3.63 21.66 -8.73
N SER A 227 4.34 21.25 -7.69
CA SER A 227 5.48 22.01 -7.15
C SER A 227 6.61 21.06 -6.77
N LEU A 228 7.84 21.41 -7.15
CA LEU A 228 9.02 20.66 -6.74
C LEU A 228 9.33 20.98 -5.27
N SER A 229 9.61 19.94 -4.48
CA SER A 229 10.01 20.12 -3.09
C SER A 229 11.36 20.83 -2.98
N ASN A 230 11.62 21.50 -1.85
CA ASN A 230 12.84 22.27 -1.63
C ASN A 230 14.12 21.42 -1.75
N ASP A 231 14.02 20.14 -1.38
CA ASP A 231 15.09 19.13 -1.50
C ASP A 231 15.13 18.44 -2.87
N GLN A 232 14.25 18.84 -3.80
CA GLN A 232 14.09 18.27 -5.14
C GLN A 232 13.82 16.75 -5.16
N ALA A 233 13.43 16.18 -4.02
CA ALA A 233 13.18 14.75 -3.88
C ALA A 233 11.80 14.33 -4.38
N SER A 234 10.86 15.28 -4.52
CA SER A 234 9.49 14.98 -4.94
C SER A 234 8.81 16.14 -5.65
N ILE A 235 7.83 15.82 -6.50
CA ILE A 235 6.90 16.79 -7.08
C ILE A 235 5.57 16.61 -6.38
N SER A 236 5.20 17.58 -5.56
CA SER A 236 3.94 17.59 -4.83
C SER A 236 2.80 18.04 -5.74
N ILE A 237 1.80 17.18 -5.85
CA ILE A 237 0.55 17.39 -6.56
C ILE A 237 -0.51 17.80 -5.57
N SER A 238 -1.09 18.96 -5.80
CA SER A 238 -2.13 19.52 -4.94
C SER A 238 -3.31 19.98 -5.77
N VAL A 239 -4.48 19.47 -5.40
CA VAL A 239 -5.78 19.87 -5.94
C VAL A 239 -6.60 20.43 -4.79
N TYR A 240 -7.13 21.64 -4.97
CA TYR A 240 -8.03 22.27 -4.02
C TYR A 240 -9.35 22.59 -4.69
N GLY A 241 -10.43 22.47 -3.93
CA GLY A 241 -11.77 22.67 -4.45
C GLY A 241 -12.79 22.84 -3.35
N LEU A 242 -14.05 22.79 -3.76
CA LEU A 242 -15.21 22.74 -2.88
C LEU A 242 -15.96 21.43 -3.11
N SER A 243 -16.49 20.88 -2.02
CA SER A 243 -17.39 19.72 -2.02
C SER A 243 -18.72 20.02 -1.31
N ASP A 244 -18.85 21.20 -0.69
CA ASP A 244 -20.06 21.59 0.05
C ASP A 244 -21.19 22.00 -0.91
N VAL A 245 -22.19 21.13 -1.01
CA VAL A 245 -23.36 21.29 -1.90
C VAL A 245 -24.07 22.63 -1.71
N SER A 246 -24.09 23.15 -0.48
CA SER A 246 -24.76 24.43 -0.17
C SER A 246 -24.05 25.63 -0.81
N ARG A 247 -22.82 25.46 -1.27
CA ARG A 247 -21.93 26.52 -1.72
C ARG A 247 -21.64 26.53 -3.21
N CYS A 248 -21.90 25.43 -3.89
CA CYS A 248 -21.46 25.24 -5.27
C CYS A 248 -22.33 24.27 -6.08
N GLY A 249 -23.44 23.78 -5.51
CA GLY A 249 -24.36 22.88 -6.20
C GLY A 249 -23.96 21.40 -6.10
N GLN A 250 -24.57 20.57 -6.95
CA GLN A 250 -24.37 19.13 -6.91
C GLN A 250 -22.92 18.75 -7.25
N PRO A 251 -22.25 17.91 -6.44
CA PRO A 251 -20.88 17.51 -6.70
C PRO A 251 -20.83 16.52 -7.87
N THR A 252 -19.73 16.58 -8.62
CA THR A 252 -19.46 15.65 -9.72
C THR A 252 -18.54 14.53 -9.23
N GLU A 253 -18.97 13.28 -9.40
CA GLU A 253 -18.17 12.10 -9.07
C GLU A 253 -17.25 11.69 -10.22
N GLY A 254 -16.09 11.13 -9.89
CA GLY A 254 -15.18 10.53 -10.87
C GLY A 254 -14.58 11.50 -11.89
N ALA A 255 -14.73 12.81 -11.70
CA ALA A 255 -14.17 13.84 -12.56
C ALA A 255 -12.64 13.85 -12.50
N TYR A 256 -12.05 14.40 -13.56
CA TYR A 256 -10.61 14.53 -13.72
C TYR A 256 -10.17 15.99 -13.62
N VAL A 257 -8.91 16.19 -13.27
CA VAL A 257 -8.25 17.49 -13.27
C VAL A 257 -6.90 17.35 -13.96
N ALA A 258 -6.63 18.23 -14.91
CA ALA A 258 -5.34 18.29 -15.57
C ALA A 258 -4.42 19.29 -14.85
N ILE A 259 -3.25 18.82 -14.44
CA ILE A 259 -2.25 19.63 -13.75
C ILE A 259 -1.11 19.93 -14.74
N PRO A 260 -0.93 21.20 -15.15
CA PRO A 260 0.10 21.56 -16.10
C PRO A 260 1.48 21.36 -15.48
N LEU A 261 2.41 20.81 -16.26
CA LEU A 261 3.81 20.67 -15.87
C LEU A 261 4.68 21.64 -16.69
N GLY A 262 5.52 22.41 -16.01
CA GLY A 262 6.57 23.21 -16.64
C GLY A 262 7.80 22.37 -16.97
N ASP A 263 8.68 22.89 -17.84
CA ASP A 263 9.87 22.17 -18.31
C ASP A 263 10.79 21.70 -17.16
N GLU A 264 10.92 22.49 -16.10
CA GLU A 264 11.66 22.12 -14.89
C GLU A 264 11.11 20.85 -14.23
N LEU A 265 9.78 20.76 -14.08
CA LEU A 265 9.12 19.60 -13.48
C LEU A 265 9.21 18.37 -14.39
N ILE A 266 9.09 18.57 -15.71
CA ILE A 266 9.25 17.49 -16.69
C ILE A 266 10.66 16.93 -16.65
N GLN A 267 11.68 17.80 -16.59
CA GLN A 267 13.07 17.39 -16.50
C GLN A 267 13.34 16.67 -15.18
N ALA A 268 12.87 17.21 -14.05
CA ALA A 268 13.02 16.58 -12.74
C ALA A 268 12.42 15.17 -12.73
N ALA A 269 11.20 15.00 -13.25
CA ALA A 269 10.54 13.70 -13.35
C ALA A 269 11.31 12.71 -14.24
N ARG A 270 11.85 13.15 -15.38
CA ARG A 270 12.65 12.28 -16.27
C ARG A 270 14.01 11.90 -15.67
N SER A 271 14.59 12.76 -14.83
CA SER A 271 15.88 12.51 -14.18
C SER A 271 15.77 11.74 -12.87
N TYR A 272 14.54 11.53 -12.38
CA TYR A 272 14.29 10.87 -11.11
C TYR A 272 14.84 9.44 -11.10
N GLN A 273 15.39 9.04 -9.96
CA GLN A 273 15.79 7.67 -9.70
C GLN A 273 15.10 7.24 -8.41
N ALA A 274 14.33 6.15 -8.49
CA ALA A 274 13.66 5.57 -7.34
C ALA A 274 14.69 5.22 -6.26
N PRO A 275 14.45 5.62 -5.00
CA PRO A 275 15.34 5.30 -3.90
C PRO A 275 15.43 3.79 -3.72
N VAL A 276 16.57 3.34 -3.19
CA VAL A 276 16.73 1.98 -2.70
C VAL A 276 15.71 1.76 -1.60
N TYR A 277 14.89 0.71 -1.73
CA TYR A 277 13.85 0.38 -0.76
C TYR A 277 14.04 -1.05 -0.26
N HIS A 278 13.40 -1.34 0.85
CA HIS A 278 13.47 -2.62 1.52
C HIS A 278 12.08 -3.25 1.49
N PRO A 279 11.78 -4.15 0.53
CA PRO A 279 10.47 -4.75 0.38
C PRO A 279 9.97 -5.34 1.70
N LEU A 280 8.67 -5.25 1.96
CA LEU A 280 8.08 -5.94 3.10
C LEU A 280 8.30 -7.45 2.90
N ALA A 281 8.76 -8.13 3.95
CA ALA A 281 8.95 -9.57 3.87
C ALA A 281 7.60 -10.21 3.51
N PRO A 282 7.54 -11.12 2.52
CA PRO A 282 6.29 -11.80 2.19
C PRO A 282 5.83 -12.55 3.45
N THR A 283 4.64 -12.20 3.95
CA THR A 283 4.01 -12.95 5.03
C THR A 283 3.52 -14.27 4.45
N THR A 284 4.38 -15.28 4.38
CA THR A 284 3.95 -16.65 4.15
C THR A 284 3.19 -17.11 5.39
N SER A 285 1.87 -16.90 5.38
CA SER A 285 0.98 -17.56 6.32
C SER A 285 0.96 -19.07 6.00
N PRO A 286 1.25 -19.97 6.94
CA PRO A 286 1.37 -21.42 6.67
C PRO A 286 0.04 -22.16 6.42
N SER A 287 -1.05 -21.47 6.13
CA SER A 287 -2.36 -22.11 5.97
C SER A 287 -3.15 -21.43 4.86
N GLY A 288 -3.69 -22.24 3.95
CA GLY A 288 -4.59 -21.83 2.88
C GLY A 288 -5.91 -21.28 3.40
N ALA A 289 -5.87 -20.08 3.97
CA ALA A 289 -7.04 -19.31 4.38
C ALA A 289 -7.23 -18.16 3.39
N SER A 290 -8.45 -18.15 2.84
CA SER A 290 -9.03 -17.19 1.91
C SER A 290 -8.96 -15.74 2.39
N GLU A 291 -9.00 -14.81 1.42
CA GLU A 291 -9.35 -13.39 1.54
C GLU A 291 -8.74 -12.62 2.73
N HIS A 292 -7.66 -11.88 2.45
CA HIS A 292 -7.16 -10.88 3.39
C HIS A 292 -8.04 -9.63 3.32
N THR A 293 -9.14 -9.64 4.07
CA THR A 293 -9.69 -8.42 4.68
C THR A 293 -8.95 -8.26 6.01
N PRO A 294 -8.17 -7.20 6.25
CA PRO A 294 -7.50 -7.04 7.53
C PRO A 294 -8.50 -6.45 8.53
N ASP A 295 -9.06 -7.31 9.38
CA ASP A 295 -9.76 -6.85 10.58
C ASP A 295 -8.75 -6.23 11.57
N PRO A 296 -9.12 -5.11 12.25
CA PRO A 296 -8.23 -4.41 13.17
C PRO A 296 -8.13 -5.18 14.49
N VAL A 297 -6.92 -5.60 14.86
CA VAL A 297 -6.67 -6.15 16.20
C VAL A 297 -6.75 -5.02 17.24
N PRO A 298 -7.56 -5.15 18.30
CA PRO A 298 -7.63 -4.17 19.38
C PRO A 298 -6.54 -4.46 20.42
N GLY A 299 -5.53 -3.58 20.53
CA GLY A 299 -4.57 -3.65 21.63
C GLY A 299 -3.36 -2.71 21.47
N ASN A 300 -3.22 -1.80 22.45
CA ASN A 300 -2.04 -1.02 22.86
C ASN A 300 -1.22 -0.19 21.82
N ALA A 301 -1.88 0.86 21.32
CA ALA A 301 -1.47 2.27 21.32
C ALA A 301 0.01 2.62 21.66
N TRP A 302 0.81 2.87 20.60
CA TRP A 302 1.73 4.01 20.35
C TRP A 302 2.86 3.70 19.34
N SER A 303 2.77 2.59 18.59
CA SER A 303 3.41 2.53 17.27
C SER A 303 2.40 3.01 16.24
N SER A 304 2.67 4.16 15.63
CA SER A 304 2.07 4.51 14.34
C SER A 304 2.63 3.56 13.29
N THR A 305 2.18 2.30 13.28
CA THR A 305 2.34 1.42 12.12
C THR A 305 1.37 1.90 11.04
N SER A 306 1.65 3.08 10.48
CA SER A 306 1.24 3.32 9.11
C SER A 306 2.02 2.29 8.30
N TYR A 307 1.30 1.36 7.69
CA TYR A 307 1.85 0.49 6.66
C TYR A 307 2.11 1.36 5.42
N ASP A 308 2.97 2.36 5.55
CA ASP A 308 3.43 3.20 4.46
C ASP A 308 4.64 2.44 3.91
N GLY A 309 4.47 1.80 2.76
CA GLY A 309 5.62 1.22 2.08
C GLY A 309 6.64 2.30 1.72
N ASP A 310 7.88 1.92 1.39
CA ASP A 310 8.95 2.89 1.09
C ASP A 310 9.23 2.98 -0.42
N TYR A 311 8.51 2.21 -1.24
CA TYR A 311 8.73 2.17 -2.67
C TYR A 311 8.15 3.42 -3.34
N MET A 312 9.02 4.20 -3.96
CA MET A 312 8.67 5.43 -4.66
C MET A 312 9.05 5.33 -6.14
N PRO A 313 8.26 4.60 -6.95
CA PRO A 313 8.58 4.34 -8.37
C PRO A 313 8.63 5.60 -9.23
N THR A 314 7.96 6.68 -8.80
CA THR A 314 8.02 7.99 -9.47
C THR A 314 8.19 9.14 -8.47
N ILE A 315 8.56 10.31 -9.00
CA ILE A 315 8.77 11.53 -8.23
C ILE A 315 7.47 12.18 -7.72
N PHE A 316 6.31 11.82 -8.30
CA PHE A 316 5.04 12.51 -8.04
C PHE A 316 4.38 12.02 -6.76
N ARG A 317 3.94 12.97 -5.92
CA ARG A 317 3.30 12.65 -4.63
C ARG A 317 2.08 13.53 -4.39
N SER A 318 1.08 13.00 -3.70
CA SER A 318 -0.06 13.76 -3.17
C SER A 318 -0.30 13.40 -1.71
N ASN A 319 -0.38 14.39 -0.83
CA ASN A 319 -0.66 14.19 0.59
C ASN A 319 -2.09 13.67 0.84
N ARG A 320 -2.99 13.85 -0.13
CA ARG A 320 -4.38 13.36 -0.11
C ARG A 320 -4.58 12.29 -1.17
N ARG A 321 -3.61 11.40 -1.33
CA ARG A 321 -3.78 10.26 -2.23
C ARG A 321 -4.82 9.26 -1.68
N GLY A 322 -5.73 8.83 -2.55
CA GLY A 322 -6.62 7.71 -2.32
C GLY A 322 -5.89 6.37 -2.20
N LYS A 323 -6.64 5.33 -1.87
CA LYS A 323 -6.15 3.94 -1.89
C LYS A 323 -6.25 3.38 -3.31
N PHE A 324 -5.43 2.38 -3.61
CA PHE A 324 -5.63 1.57 -4.80
C PHE A 324 -6.96 0.83 -4.67
N THR A 325 -7.84 1.02 -5.66
CA THR A 325 -9.10 0.27 -5.80
C THR A 325 -8.90 -1.00 -6.62
N GLU A 326 -7.84 -1.02 -7.43
CA GLU A 326 -7.42 -2.09 -8.32
C GLU A 326 -5.91 -2.24 -8.23
N THR A 327 -5.42 -3.42 -8.59
CA THR A 327 -3.98 -3.70 -8.67
C THR A 327 -3.37 -2.91 -9.83
N TRP A 328 -2.34 -2.10 -9.55
CA TRP A 328 -1.58 -1.33 -10.53
C TRP A 328 -0.55 -2.20 -11.26
N LYS A 329 0.32 -2.91 -10.53
CA LYS A 329 1.30 -3.84 -11.12
C LYS A 329 1.06 -5.25 -10.61
N ASP A 330 1.23 -5.45 -9.31
CA ASP A 330 0.92 -6.70 -8.64
C ASP A 330 0.67 -6.43 -7.15
N PRO A 331 -0.12 -7.27 -6.45
CA PRO A 331 -0.52 -6.98 -5.07
C PRO A 331 0.65 -6.84 -4.08
N VAL A 332 1.80 -7.46 -4.37
CA VAL A 332 2.98 -7.41 -3.50
C VAL A 332 3.70 -6.09 -3.70
N THR A 333 4.01 -5.72 -4.94
CA THR A 333 4.66 -4.44 -5.24
C THR A 333 3.77 -3.26 -4.86
N ASP A 334 2.46 -3.35 -5.06
CA ASP A 334 1.52 -2.26 -4.77
C ASP A 334 1.41 -1.99 -3.26
N ALA A 335 1.55 -3.02 -2.42
CA ALA A 335 1.56 -2.89 -0.96
C ALA A 335 2.81 -2.16 -0.45
N ASP A 336 3.90 -2.19 -1.20
CA ASP A 336 5.16 -1.52 -0.86
C ASP A 336 5.19 -0.05 -1.32
N ILE A 337 4.21 0.45 -2.08
CA ILE A 337 4.20 1.83 -2.57
C ILE A 337 3.97 2.84 -1.43
N ASP A 338 4.86 3.83 -1.31
CA ASP A 338 4.72 4.95 -0.35
C ASP A 338 3.35 5.57 -0.43
N ARG A 339 2.72 5.82 0.72
CA ARG A 339 1.32 6.22 0.84
C ARG A 339 0.96 7.51 0.11
N ASN A 340 1.93 8.34 -0.24
CA ASN A 340 1.70 9.58 -0.97
C ASN A 340 2.09 9.47 -2.45
N THR A 341 2.86 8.46 -2.84
CA THR A 341 3.39 8.34 -4.20
C THR A 341 2.29 8.02 -5.20
N LEU A 342 2.28 8.76 -6.31
CA LEU A 342 1.41 8.52 -7.45
C LEU A 342 2.13 7.66 -8.48
N VAL A 343 1.39 6.85 -9.21
CA VAL A 343 1.93 5.99 -10.27
C VAL A 343 1.26 6.28 -11.60
N PRO A 344 2.00 6.26 -12.71
CA PRO A 344 1.39 6.44 -14.02
C PRO A 344 0.53 5.22 -14.32
N TRP A 345 -0.53 5.43 -15.09
CA TRP A 345 -1.21 4.32 -15.72
C TRP A 345 -0.21 3.58 -16.61
N VAL A 346 -0.16 2.25 -16.46
CA VAL A 346 0.63 1.36 -17.29
C VAL A 346 -0.31 0.30 -17.87
N ALA A 347 -0.05 -0.12 -19.10
CA ALA A 347 -0.78 -1.25 -19.65
C ALA A 347 -0.52 -2.48 -18.76
N PRO A 348 -1.55 -3.28 -18.43
CA PRO A 348 -1.33 -4.57 -17.82
C PRO A 348 -0.38 -5.33 -18.75
N SER A 349 0.79 -5.74 -18.26
CA SER A 349 1.69 -6.59 -19.03
C SER A 349 0.88 -7.79 -19.51
N SER A 350 0.67 -7.90 -20.82
CA SER A 350 -0.04 -9.01 -21.44
C SER A 350 0.62 -10.29 -20.96
N SER A 351 -0.09 -11.00 -20.09
CA SER A 351 0.32 -12.30 -19.55
C SER A 351 0.31 -13.33 -20.67
#